data_AF-A0A944Q9I6-F1
#
_entry.id   AF-A0A944Q9I6-F1
#
_cell.length_a   1.000
_cell.length_b   1.000
_cell.length_c   1.000
_cell.angle_alpha   90.00
_cell.angle_beta   90.00
_cell.angle_gamma   90.00
#
_symmetry.space_group_name_H-M   'P 1'
#
loop_
_entity.id
_entity.type
_entity.pdbx_description
1 polymer ?
#
loop_
_entity_poly.entity_id
_entity_poly.type
_entity_poly.pdbx_seq_one_letter_code
_entity_poly.pdbx_strand_id
1 'polypeptide(L)' 'MAPMRSTPVQDHIALAEIELCGELMIAASAADGERLSPDRIDEVLKVGADVVVEWPRQRRRSCGGGGRS' A
#
# COMPACT_ATOMS: atom_id res chain seq x y z
N MET A 1 18.32 -12.57 -19.13
CA MET A 1 17.95 -11.14 -19.27
C MET A 1 19.22 -10.33 -19.46
N ALA A 2 19.33 -9.54 -20.53
CA ALA A 2 20.48 -8.66 -20.75
C ALA A 2 20.39 -7.44 -19.82
N PRO A 3 21.50 -6.92 -19.28
CA PRO A 3 21.47 -5.71 -18.47
C PRO A 3 21.12 -4.53 -19.40
N MET A 4 19.91 -3.97 -19.24
CA MET A 4 19.62 -2.64 -19.75
C MET A 4 20.54 -1.68 -18.99
N ARG A 5 21.64 -1.28 -19.63
CA ARG A 5 22.51 -0.23 -19.11
C ARG A 5 21.74 1.08 -19.23
N SER A 6 21.06 1.45 -18.15
CA SER A 6 20.56 2.79 -17.92
C SER A 6 21.74 3.78 -17.94
N THR A 7 21.56 4.96 -18.52
CA THR A 7 22.58 6.01 -18.49
C THR A 7 22.66 6.61 -17.09
N PRO A 8 23.81 7.05 -16.59
CA PRO A 8 23.96 7.51 -15.19
C PRO A 8 23.00 8.63 -14.80
N VAL A 9 22.62 9.52 -15.73
CA VAL A 9 21.60 10.55 -15.50
C VAL A 9 20.21 9.95 -15.21
N GLN A 10 19.86 8.84 -15.85
CA GLN A 10 18.59 8.14 -15.65
C GLN A 10 18.59 7.40 -14.30
N ASP A 11 19.74 6.88 -13.85
CA ASP A 11 19.86 6.28 -12.51
C ASP A 11 19.62 7.33 -11.41
N HIS A 12 20.17 8.54 -11.56
CA HIS A 12 19.93 9.62 -10.60
C HIS A 12 18.46 10.07 -10.56
N ILE A 13 17.80 10.12 -11.72
CA ILE A 13 16.38 10.43 -11.80
C ILE A 13 15.56 9.34 -11.11
N ALA A 14 15.82 8.07 -11.41
CA ALA A 14 15.12 6.94 -10.80
C ALA A 14 15.30 6.90 -9.27
N LEU A 15 16.51 7.20 -8.78
CA LEU A 15 16.78 7.28 -7.34
C LEU A 15 16.01 8.44 -6.69
N ALA A 16 16.00 9.62 -7.31
CA ALA A 16 15.23 10.77 -6.82
C ALA A 16 13.72 10.49 -6.82
N GLU A 17 13.21 9.77 -7.82
CA GLU A 17 11.81 9.33 -7.89
C GLU A 17 11.47 8.33 -6.79
N ILE A 18 12.34 7.37 -6.50
CA ILE A 18 12.16 6.41 -5.40
C ILE A 18 12.12 7.13 -4.04
N GLU A 19 13.05 8.05 -3.80
CA GLU A 19 13.09 8.86 -2.57
C GLU A 19 11.81 9.68 -2.41
N LEU A 20 11.38 10.36 -3.47
CA LEU A 20 10.14 11.15 -3.48
C LEU A 20 8.91 10.27 -3.24
N CYS A 21 8.83 9.09 -3.88
CA CYS A 21 7.71 8.16 -3.70
C CYS A 21 7.63 7.63 -2.26
N GLY A 22 8.78 7.38 -1.63
CA GLY A 22 8.85 6.96 -0.23
C GLY A 22 8.25 8.00 0.72
N GLU A 23 8.67 9.26 0.58
CA GLU A 23 8.15 10.38 1.37
C GLU A 23 6.64 10.57 1.18
N LEU A 24 6.15 10.48 -0.06
CA LEU A 24 4.72 10.61 -0.36
C LEU A 24 3.88 9.46 0.21
N MET A 25 4.40 8.22 0.23
CA MET A 25 3.69 7.08 0.82
C MET A 25 3.57 7.21 2.35
N ILE A 26 4.60 7.73 3.01
CA ILE A 26 4.56 8.03 4.45
C ILE A 26 3.58 9.17 4.72
N ALA A 27 3.68 10.28 3.98
CA ALA A 27 2.78 11.42 4.12
C ALA A 27 1.31 11.03 3.87
N ALA A 28 1.03 10.21 2.86
CA ALA A 28 -0.31 9.71 2.58
C ALA A 28 -0.83 8.75 3.66
N SER A 29 0.03 7.91 4.24
CA SER A 29 -0.33 6.99 5.33
C SER A 29 -0.54 7.72 6.68
N ALA A 30 0.17 8.83 6.89
CA ALA A 30 0.05 9.69 8.07
C ALA A 30 -1.06 10.75 7.93
N ALA A 31 -1.50 11.05 6.71
CA ALA A 31 -2.63 11.94 6.47
C ALA A 31 -3.90 11.32 7.06
N ASP A 32 -4.71 12.14 7.73
CA ASP A 32 -6.04 11.79 8.25
C ASP A 32 -7.04 11.62 7.09
N GLY A 33 -6.85 10.58 6.29
CA GLY A 33 -7.81 10.09 5.31
C GLY A 33 -8.62 8.94 5.89
N GLU A 34 -9.92 8.90 5.58
CA GLU A 34 -10.74 7.72 5.86
C GLU A 34 -10.16 6.53 5.10
N ARG A 35 -10.03 5.38 5.78
CA ARG A 35 -9.57 4.17 5.10
C ARG A 35 -10.58 3.82 4.02
N LEU A 36 -10.11 3.48 2.82
CA LEU A 36 -10.99 2.96 1.77
C LEU A 36 -11.80 1.77 2.31
N SER A 37 -13.08 1.72 1.95
CA SER A 37 -13.93 0.56 2.26
C SER A 37 -13.34 -0.70 1.61
N PRO A 38 -13.43 -1.88 2.25
CA PRO A 38 -12.99 -3.14 1.67
C PRO A 38 -13.46 -3.36 0.22
N ASP A 39 -14.73 -3.11 -0.08
CA ASP A 39 -15.27 -3.29 -1.45
C ASP A 39 -14.58 -2.37 -2.47
N ARG A 40 -14.25 -1.13 -2.06
CA ARG A 40 -13.53 -0.18 -2.90
C ARG A 40 -12.05 -0.54 -3.05
N ILE A 41 -11.46 -1.17 -2.04
CA ILE A 41 -10.11 -1.72 -2.11
C ILE A 41 -10.09 -2.88 -3.12
N ASP A 42 -11.04 -3.80 -3.06
CA ASP A 42 -11.16 -4.92 -4.00
C ASP A 42 -11.40 -4.45 -5.44
N GLU A 43 -12.21 -3.40 -5.64
CA GLU A 43 -12.44 -2.74 -6.94
C GLU A 43 -11.14 -2.14 -7.51
N VAL A 44 -10.40 -1.37 -6.70
CA VAL A 44 -9.14 -0.72 -7.12
C VAL A 44 -8.05 -1.75 -7.39
N LEU A 45 -7.93 -2.76 -6.53
CA LEU A 45 -6.94 -3.83 -6.67
C LEU A 45 -7.35 -4.89 -7.71
N LYS A 46 -8.58 -4.83 -8.24
CA LYS A 46 -9.13 -5.80 -9.21
C LYS A 46 -8.95 -7.26 -8.75
N VAL A 47 -9.09 -7.53 -7.45
CA VAL A 47 -8.86 -8.87 -6.84
C VAL A 47 -9.86 -9.92 -7.34
N GLY A 48 -10.93 -9.50 -8.02
CA GLY A 48 -12.01 -10.37 -8.49
C GLY A 48 -11.74 -11.24 -9.73
N ALA A 49 -10.55 -11.19 -10.35
CA ALA A 49 -10.35 -11.92 -11.63
C ALA A 49 -9.14 -12.87 -11.72
N ASP A 50 -8.02 -12.67 -11.00
CA ASP A 50 -6.85 -13.54 -11.27
C ASP A 50 -5.81 -13.68 -10.14
N VAL A 51 -5.89 -12.93 -9.03
CA VAL A 51 -4.86 -13.02 -7.98
C VAL A 51 -5.51 -13.38 -6.65
N VAL A 52 -5.32 -14.64 -6.23
CA VAL A 52 -5.51 -15.04 -4.83
C VAL A 52 -4.39 -14.40 -4.02
N VAL A 53 -4.50 -13.10 -3.75
CA VAL A 53 -3.76 -12.48 -2.67
C VAL A 53 -4.44 -12.94 -1.38
N GLU A 54 -3.86 -13.93 -0.69
CA GLU A 54 -4.25 -14.27 0.67
C GLU A 54 -3.86 -13.08 1.58
N TRP A 55 -4.65 -12.02 1.53
CA TRP A 55 -4.64 -11.05 2.60
C TRP A 55 -5.35 -11.71 3.77
N PRO A 56 -4.73 -11.84 4.95
CA PRO A 56 -5.44 -12.32 6.13
C PRO A 56 -6.54 -11.29 6.41
N ARG A 57 -7.75 -11.57 5.94
CA ARG A 57 -8.96 -10.77 6.17
C ARG A 57 -8.94 -10.40 7.63
N GLN A 58 -8.88 -9.09 7.87
CA GLN A 58 -8.60 -8.51 9.15
C GLN A 58 -9.33 -9.26 10.26
N ARG A 59 -8.50 -9.91 11.08
CA ARG A 59 -8.79 -10.36 12.43
C ARG A 59 -9.10 -9.14 13.30
N ARG A 60 -10.13 -8.34 12.96
CA ARG A 60 -10.65 -7.27 13.80
C ARG A 60 -11.64 -7.88 14.78
N ARG A 61 -11.08 -8.23 15.94
CA ARG A 61 -11.62 -7.95 17.28
C ARG A 61 -12.90 -8.70 17.68
N SER A 62 -12.68 -9.88 18.24
CA SER A 62 -13.31 -10.22 19.52
C SER A 62 -12.39 -9.74 20.65
N CYS A 63 -12.43 -8.45 20.96
CA CYS A 63 -12.10 -7.97 22.30
C CYS A 63 -13.25 -7.04 22.72
N GLY A 64 -14.41 -7.65 22.93
CA GLY A 64 -15.37 -7.12 23.90
C GLY A 64 -14.84 -7.44 25.30
N GLY A 65 -14.95 -6.46 26.19
CA GLY A 65 -14.58 -6.57 27.60
C GLY A 65 -13.99 -5.23 28.04
N GLY A 66 -14.63 -4.39 28.82
CA GLY A 66 -15.82 -4.54 29.64
C GLY A 66 -15.72 -3.40 30.64
N GLY A 67 -16.30 -2.25 30.32
CA GLY A 67 -16.40 -1.14 31.25
C GLY A 67 -17.34 -1.53 32.39
N ARG A 68 -16.80 -1.69 33.60
CA ARG A 68 -17.57 -1.66 34.83
C ARG A 68 -16.79 -0.76 35.80
N SER A 69 -17.21 0.49 35.87
CA SER A 69 -16.98 1.36 37.03
C SER A 69 -18.07 1.11 38.06
#